data_AF-A0A5Q4T0J3-F1
#
_entry.id   AF-A0A5Q4T0J3-F1
#
_cell.length_a   1.000
_cell.length_b   1.000
_cell.length_c   1.000
_cell.angle_alpha   90.00
_cell.angle_beta   90.00
_cell.angle_gamma   90.00
#
_symmetry.space_group_name_H-M   'P 1'
#
loop_
_entity.id
_entity.type
_entity.pdbx_description
1 polymer ?
#
loop_
_entity_poly.entity_id
_entity_poly.type
_entity_poly.pdbx_seq_one_letter_code
_entity_poly.pdbx_strand_id
1 'polypeptide(L)'
;MLERIAGGRRVSLRDDAGHRQIVSLDVLGPRERCRLFVETPAGLAPAALWLNEDGLPRQPRGWEHTFCRANERVAAAGLVGLSATPHMLRHSMALRWYALGKLLYERRYAHLGEAEMRDFRAQFGDVWFLVQTLLGHADVATTMDVYLEPFRDLEVELLVEHAHGAAMESLLESVFADHPRVMTDPVAAGGAW
;
A
#
# COMPACT_ATOMS: atom_id res chain seq x y z
N MET A 1 -10.25 -11.99 -23.17
CA MET A 1 -9.48 -10.80 -23.60
C MET A 1 -10.18 -9.51 -23.16
N LEU A 2 -9.43 -8.55 -22.64
CA LEU A 2 -9.90 -7.19 -22.34
C LEU A 2 -9.78 -6.33 -23.61
N GLU A 3 -10.90 -5.79 -24.09
CA GLU A 3 -10.95 -4.96 -25.30
C GLU A 3 -11.00 -3.47 -24.98
N ARG A 4 -11.71 -3.09 -23.92
CA ARG A 4 -11.95 -1.68 -23.59
C ARG A 4 -12.22 -1.48 -22.11
N ILE A 5 -11.73 -0.38 -21.56
CA ILE A 5 -12.14 0.13 -20.26
C ILE A 5 -13.36 1.04 -20.47
N ALA A 6 -14.49 0.66 -19.89
CA ALA A 6 -15.67 1.52 -19.80
C ALA A 6 -15.62 2.23 -18.44
N GLY A 7 -15.80 3.55 -18.41
CA GLY A 7 -15.71 4.34 -17.17
C GLY A 7 -16.52 3.75 -16.00
N GLY A 8 -16.16 4.09 -14.77
CA GLY A 8 -16.83 3.54 -13.57
C GLY A 8 -16.43 2.09 -13.28
N ARG A 9 -15.14 1.75 -13.44
CA ARG A 9 -14.58 0.41 -13.14
C ARG A 9 -15.19 -0.74 -13.94
N ARG A 10 -15.70 -0.48 -15.15
CA ARG A 10 -16.26 -1.52 -16.02
C ARG A 10 -15.30 -1.87 -17.14
N VAL A 11 -15.33 -3.10 -17.62
CA VAL A 11 -14.48 -3.55 -18.73
C VAL A 11 -15.30 -4.36 -19.74
N SER A 12 -15.01 -4.15 -21.01
CA SER A 12 -15.50 -4.98 -22.11
C SER A 12 -14.55 -6.16 -22.28
N LEU A 13 -15.07 -7.36 -22.09
CA LEU A 13 -14.36 -8.62 -22.24
C LEU A 13 -14.89 -9.40 -23.43
N ARG A 14 -13.99 -10.00 -24.20
CA ARG A 14 -14.26 -11.00 -25.23
C ARG A 14 -13.82 -12.38 -24.73
N ASP A 15 -14.70 -13.36 -24.74
CA ASP A 15 -14.36 -14.75 -24.42
C ASP A 15 -13.75 -15.50 -25.62
N ASP A 16 -13.38 -16.76 -25.43
CA ASP A 16 -12.75 -17.59 -26.46
C ASP A 16 -13.72 -17.96 -27.61
N ALA A 17 -15.03 -17.88 -27.37
CA ALA A 17 -16.07 -18.07 -28.37
C ALA A 17 -16.42 -16.76 -29.12
N GLY A 18 -15.76 -15.65 -28.77
CA GLY A 18 -15.98 -14.33 -29.37
C GLY A 18 -17.13 -13.54 -28.76
N HIS A 19 -17.81 -14.05 -27.72
CA HIS A 19 -18.87 -13.32 -27.05
C HIS A 19 -18.31 -12.13 -26.28
N ARG A 20 -18.99 -11.00 -26.40
CA ARG A 20 -18.64 -9.77 -25.70
C ARG A 20 -19.56 -9.54 -24.52
N GLN A 21 -18.97 -9.20 -23.38
CA GLN A 21 -19.69 -8.84 -22.16
C GLN A 21 -19.05 -7.63 -21.49
N ILE A 22 -19.89 -6.77 -20.90
CA ILE A 22 -19.44 -5.65 -20.07
C ILE A 22 -19.66 -5.99 -18.61
N VAL A 23 -18.57 -6.25 -17.90
CA VAL A 23 -18.60 -6.61 -16.47
C VAL A 23 -18.01 -5.49 -15.62
N SER A 24 -18.47 -5.39 -14.37
CA SER A 24 -17.74 -4.59 -13.37
C SER A 24 -16.44 -5.31 -13.01
N LEU A 25 -15.36 -4.57 -12.80
CA LEU A 25 -14.15 -5.14 -12.23
C LEU A 25 -14.42 -5.71 -10.84
N ASP A 26 -15.36 -5.13 -10.09
CA ASP A 26 -15.64 -5.51 -8.70
C ASP A 26 -16.25 -6.91 -8.55
N VAL A 27 -16.82 -7.47 -9.63
CA VAL A 27 -17.27 -8.87 -9.64
C VAL A 27 -16.18 -9.86 -10.02
N LEU A 28 -15.05 -9.37 -10.55
CA LEU A 28 -13.90 -10.21 -10.89
C LEU A 28 -13.00 -10.39 -9.67
N GLY A 29 -12.90 -11.62 -9.18
CA GLY A 29 -12.00 -11.99 -8.12
C GLY A 29 -10.52 -11.93 -8.54
N PRO A 30 -9.57 -11.98 -7.58
CA PRO A 30 -8.14 -11.86 -7.89
C PRO A 30 -7.64 -12.86 -8.95
N ARG A 31 -8.13 -14.10 -8.91
CA ARG A 31 -7.74 -15.15 -9.87
C ARG A 31 -8.27 -14.88 -11.28
N GLU A 32 -9.47 -14.34 -11.40
CA GLU A 32 -10.08 -14.01 -12.70
C GLU A 32 -9.38 -12.80 -13.32
N ARG A 33 -9.01 -11.81 -12.50
CA ARG A 33 -8.20 -10.66 -12.94
C ARG A 33 -6.84 -11.08 -13.49
N CYS A 34 -6.23 -12.13 -12.94
CA CYS A 34 -4.99 -12.72 -13.47
C CYS A 34 -5.16 -13.41 -14.84
N ARG A 35 -6.40 -13.62 -15.31
CA ARG A 35 -6.69 -14.19 -16.63
C ARG A 35 -7.10 -13.14 -17.66
N LEU A 36 -7.01 -11.86 -17.30
CA LEU A 36 -7.25 -10.78 -18.25
C LEU A 36 -5.99 -10.57 -19.09
N PHE A 37 -6.16 -10.61 -20.41
CA PHE A 37 -5.12 -10.35 -21.40
C PHE A 37 -5.56 -9.22 -22.32
N VAL A 38 -4.61 -8.39 -22.72
CA VAL A 38 -4.75 -7.38 -23.77
C VAL A 38 -4.01 -7.83 -25.02
N GLU A 39 -4.47 -7.39 -26.18
CA GLU A 39 -3.78 -7.62 -27.45
C GLU A 39 -2.76 -6.51 -27.67
N THR A 40 -1.54 -6.90 -28.00
CA THR A 40 -0.42 -6.01 -28.30
C THR A 40 0.12 -6.34 -29.68
N PRO A 41 0.93 -5.47 -30.31
CA PRO A 41 1.59 -5.80 -31.57
C PRO A 41 2.45 -7.08 -31.53
N ALA A 42 2.91 -7.49 -30.34
CA ALA A 42 3.69 -8.71 -30.13
C ALA A 42 2.83 -9.94 -29.77
N GLY A 43 1.49 -9.81 -29.80
CA GLY A 43 0.54 -10.85 -29.39
C GLY A 43 -0.15 -10.53 -28.07
N LEU A 44 -0.70 -11.55 -27.42
CA LEU A 44 -1.42 -11.40 -26.15
C LEU A 44 -0.45 -11.17 -25.00
N ALA A 45 -0.68 -10.12 -24.22
CA ALA A 45 0.03 -9.82 -22.99
C ALA A 45 -0.95 -9.78 -21.81
N PRO A 46 -0.55 -10.21 -20.60
CA PRO A 46 -1.42 -10.07 -19.44
C PRO A 46 -1.74 -8.60 -19.15
N ALA A 47 -2.96 -8.32 -18.71
CA ALA A 47 -3.38 -7.00 -18.28
C ALA A 47 -2.87 -6.64 -16.87
N ALA A 48 -2.23 -7.58 -16.18
CA ALA A 48 -1.70 -7.39 -14.84
C ALA A 48 -0.38 -6.59 -14.87
N LEU A 49 -0.23 -5.64 -13.94
CA LEU A 49 1.01 -4.87 -13.79
C LEU A 49 2.16 -5.71 -13.22
N TRP A 50 1.86 -6.57 -12.24
CA TRP A 50 2.85 -7.38 -11.54
C TRP A 50 2.93 -8.77 -12.16
N LEU A 51 4.07 -9.06 -12.78
CA LEU A 51 4.36 -10.33 -13.45
C LEU A 51 5.49 -11.08 -12.73
N ASN A 52 5.57 -12.39 -12.94
CA ASN A 52 6.76 -13.17 -12.61
C ASN A 52 7.76 -13.14 -13.77
N GLU A 53 8.92 -13.77 -13.59
CA GLU A 53 9.97 -13.90 -14.60
C GLU A 53 9.51 -14.67 -15.86
N ASP A 54 8.50 -15.53 -15.72
CA ASP A 54 7.86 -16.25 -16.84
C ASP A 54 6.88 -15.37 -17.64
N GLY A 55 6.71 -14.10 -17.26
CA GLY A 55 5.79 -13.16 -17.89
C GLY A 55 4.31 -13.35 -17.52
N LEU A 56 3.98 -14.30 -16.64
CA LEU A 56 2.61 -14.52 -16.17
C LEU A 56 2.27 -13.67 -14.95
N PRO A 57 0.98 -13.33 -14.74
CA PRO A 57 0.55 -12.56 -13.57
C PRO A 57 0.95 -13.18 -12.24
N ARG A 58 1.53 -12.36 -11.37
CA ARG A 58 1.91 -12.77 -10.03
C ARG A 58 0.68 -12.99 -9.15
N GLN A 59 0.53 -14.19 -8.61
CA GLN A 59 -0.53 -14.51 -7.66
C GLN A 59 -0.31 -13.76 -6.33
N PRO A 60 -1.38 -13.33 -5.62
CA PRO A 60 -1.26 -12.62 -4.34
C PRO A 60 -0.38 -13.34 -3.31
N ARG A 61 -0.57 -14.66 -3.14
CA ARG A 61 0.25 -15.48 -2.22
C ARG A 61 1.72 -15.53 -2.62
N GLY A 62 2.04 -15.30 -3.90
CA GLY A 62 3.41 -15.26 -4.37
C GLY A 62 4.23 -14.14 -3.73
N TRP A 63 3.60 -13.08 -3.21
CA TRP A 63 4.32 -12.01 -2.50
C TRP A 63 4.93 -12.47 -1.18
N GLU A 64 4.32 -13.40 -0.46
CA GLU A 64 4.88 -13.93 0.80
C GLU A 64 6.28 -14.50 0.61
N HIS A 65 6.51 -15.24 -0.48
CA HIS A 65 7.83 -15.78 -0.79
C HIS A 65 8.86 -14.70 -1.10
N THR A 66 8.48 -13.59 -1.74
CA THR A 66 9.39 -12.45 -1.95
C THR A 66 9.82 -11.85 -0.62
N PHE A 67 8.88 -11.64 0.29
CA PHE A 67 9.17 -11.06 1.61
C PHE A 67 10.00 -12.01 2.46
N CYS A 68 9.68 -13.30 2.48
CA CYS A 68 10.49 -14.30 3.19
C CYS A 68 11.95 -14.26 2.73
N ARG A 69 12.19 -14.34 1.41
CA ARG A 69 13.54 -14.24 0.83
C ARG A 69 14.22 -12.90 1.09
N ALA A 70 13.46 -11.82 1.21
CA ALA A 70 13.99 -10.50 1.56
C ALA A 70 14.41 -10.43 3.03
N ASN A 71 13.56 -10.90 3.94
CA ASN A 71 13.83 -10.98 5.37
C ASN A 71 15.05 -11.85 5.67
N GLU A 72 15.21 -12.98 4.98
CA GLU A 72 16.42 -13.82 5.08
C GLU A 72 17.69 -13.05 4.72
N ARG A 73 17.66 -12.22 3.67
CA ARG A 73 18.81 -11.38 3.29
C ARG A 73 19.08 -10.28 4.31
N VAL A 74 18.04 -9.65 4.82
CA VAL A 74 18.12 -8.61 5.87
C VAL A 74 18.75 -9.18 7.14
N ALA A 75 18.31 -10.36 7.56
CA ALA A 75 18.89 -11.06 8.71
C ALA A 75 20.36 -11.45 8.46
N ALA A 76 20.69 -11.96 7.26
CA ALA A 76 22.06 -12.29 6.88
C ALA A 76 22.99 -11.06 6.83
N ALA A 77 22.44 -9.86 6.60
CA ALA A 77 23.16 -8.59 6.67
C ALA A 77 23.34 -8.06 8.11
N GLY A 78 22.91 -8.80 9.14
CA GLY A 78 23.10 -8.46 10.55
C GLY A 78 21.91 -7.73 11.19
N LEU A 79 20.84 -7.45 10.45
CA LEU A 79 19.62 -6.80 10.95
C LEU A 79 18.64 -7.83 11.54
N VAL A 80 19.11 -8.56 12.55
CA VAL A 80 18.34 -9.62 13.21
C VAL A 80 17.16 -8.99 13.96
N GLY A 81 15.95 -9.51 13.71
CA GLY A 81 14.70 -9.01 14.29
C GLY A 81 13.93 -8.04 13.39
N LEU A 82 14.55 -7.51 12.33
CA LEU A 82 13.84 -6.73 11.32
C LEU A 82 13.21 -7.67 10.28
N SER A 83 11.89 -7.66 10.18
CA SER A 83 11.16 -8.42 9.15
C SER A 83 9.88 -7.69 8.75
N ALA A 84 9.42 -7.98 7.53
CA ALA A 84 8.14 -7.49 7.05
C ALA A 84 7.35 -8.59 6.32
N THR A 85 6.04 -8.46 6.29
CA THR A 85 5.15 -9.21 5.41
C THR A 85 4.43 -8.24 4.46
N PRO A 86 3.83 -8.71 3.34
CA PRO A 86 3.02 -7.86 2.48
C PRO A 86 1.90 -7.15 3.26
N HIS A 87 1.32 -7.80 4.26
CA HIS A 87 0.27 -7.22 5.08
C HIS A 87 0.78 -6.10 5.99
N MET A 88 1.98 -6.26 6.58
CA MET A 88 2.60 -5.23 7.40
C MET A 88 2.79 -3.91 6.65
N LEU A 89 3.07 -3.94 5.34
CA LEU A 89 3.14 -2.70 4.55
C LEU A 89 1.82 -1.90 4.57
N ARG A 90 0.68 -2.61 4.60
CA ARG A 90 -0.64 -1.96 4.68
C ARG A 90 -0.86 -1.34 6.05
N HIS A 91 -0.37 -1.97 7.12
CA HIS A 91 -0.34 -1.35 8.46
C HIS A 91 0.59 -0.14 8.52
N SER A 92 1.80 -0.24 7.97
CA SER A 92 2.74 0.89 7.93
C SER A 92 2.18 2.09 7.18
N MET A 93 1.48 1.85 6.06
CA MET A 93 0.78 2.89 5.32
C MET A 93 -0.33 3.52 6.16
N ALA A 94 -1.18 2.71 6.81
CA ALA A 94 -2.24 3.19 7.68
C ALA A 94 -1.69 4.09 8.81
N LEU A 95 -0.61 3.63 9.45
CA LEU A 95 0.05 4.35 10.54
C LEU A 95 0.61 5.68 10.09
N ARG A 96 1.33 5.70 8.96
CA ARG A 96 1.88 6.93 8.37
C ARG A 96 0.79 7.96 8.08
N TRP A 97 -0.29 7.55 7.42
CA TRP A 97 -1.39 8.46 7.09
C TRP A 97 -2.19 8.90 8.30
N TYR A 98 -2.32 8.04 9.32
CA TYR A 98 -2.91 8.43 10.59
C TYR A 98 -2.07 9.52 11.28
N ALA A 99 -0.76 9.31 11.41
CA ALA A 99 0.16 10.26 12.03
C ALA A 99 0.20 11.60 11.28
N LEU A 100 0.32 11.56 9.95
CA LEU A 100 0.29 12.76 9.10
C LEU A 100 -1.05 13.49 9.19
N GLY A 101 -2.16 12.74 9.18
CA GLY A 101 -3.48 13.28 9.42
C GLY A 101 -3.49 14.05 10.73
N LYS A 102 -3.21 13.38 11.86
CA LYS A 102 -3.21 13.99 13.18
C LYS A 102 -2.36 15.26 13.26
N LEU A 103 -1.14 15.26 12.71
CA LEU A 103 -0.27 16.44 12.68
C LEU A 103 -0.88 17.61 11.88
N LEU A 104 -1.47 17.33 10.72
CA LEU A 104 -2.14 18.37 9.91
C LEU A 104 -3.36 18.94 10.63
N TYR A 105 -4.14 18.10 11.32
CA TYR A 105 -5.26 18.55 12.16
C TYR A 105 -4.76 19.42 13.33
N GLU A 106 -3.74 18.99 14.07
CA GLU A 106 -3.17 19.78 15.18
C GLU A 106 -2.69 21.16 14.71
N ARG A 107 -1.91 21.23 13.64
CA ARG A 107 -1.43 22.52 13.09
C ARG A 107 -2.57 23.41 12.62
N ARG A 108 -3.59 22.84 11.98
CA ARG A 108 -4.71 23.61 11.43
C ARG A 108 -5.61 24.17 12.52
N TYR A 109 -5.72 23.50 13.67
CA TYR A 109 -6.67 23.86 14.74
C TYR A 109 -6.02 24.23 16.07
N ALA A 110 -4.71 24.47 16.09
CA ALA A 110 -3.97 24.92 17.28
C ALA A 110 -4.54 26.20 17.96
N HIS A 111 -5.43 26.91 17.26
CA HIS A 111 -6.09 28.13 17.72
C HIS A 111 -7.48 27.91 18.34
N LEU A 112 -8.03 26.69 18.31
CA LEU A 112 -9.35 26.37 18.88
C LEU A 112 -9.24 25.87 20.33
N GLY A 113 -10.22 26.21 21.16
CA GLY A 113 -10.34 25.65 22.51
C GLY A 113 -10.78 24.18 22.51
N GLU A 114 -10.65 23.47 23.64
CA GLU A 114 -10.96 22.04 23.74
C GLU A 114 -12.40 21.66 23.33
N ALA A 115 -13.38 22.50 23.69
CA ALA A 115 -14.78 22.26 23.35
C ALA A 115 -15.03 22.40 21.85
N GLU A 116 -14.45 23.41 21.21
CA GLU A 116 -14.52 23.66 19.77
C GLU A 116 -13.81 22.57 18.98
N MET A 117 -12.69 22.07 19.49
CA MET A 117 -11.96 20.94 18.91
C MET A 117 -12.78 19.64 18.93
N ARG A 118 -13.53 19.36 20.01
CA ARG A 118 -14.40 18.17 20.10
C ARG A 118 -15.57 18.25 19.13
N ASP A 119 -16.26 19.38 19.09
CA ASP A 119 -17.43 19.59 18.21
C ASP A 119 -17.02 19.57 16.73
N PHE A 120 -15.85 20.12 16.41
CA PHE A 120 -15.29 20.11 15.06
C PHE A 120 -14.86 18.71 14.58
N ARG A 121 -14.21 17.91 15.44
CA ARG A 121 -13.87 16.50 15.14
C ARG A 121 -15.11 15.66 14.81
N ALA A 122 -16.22 15.91 15.50
CA ALA A 122 -17.49 15.25 15.21
C ALA A 122 -18.10 15.66 13.86
N GLN A 123 -17.77 16.85 13.35
CA GLN A 123 -18.45 17.47 12.21
C GLN A 123 -17.67 17.37 10.88
N PHE A 124 -16.32 17.36 10.89
CA PHE A 124 -15.49 17.41 9.67
C PHE A 124 -14.74 16.11 9.32
N GLY A 125 -14.93 15.05 10.10
CA GLY A 125 -14.43 13.73 9.78
C GLY A 125 -13.14 13.43 10.53
N ASP A 126 -13.23 12.39 11.35
CA ASP A 126 -12.12 11.82 12.08
C ASP A 126 -11.02 11.33 11.12
N VAL A 127 -9.75 11.49 11.50
CA VAL A 127 -8.59 10.93 10.77
C VAL A 127 -8.81 9.44 10.50
N TRP A 128 -9.55 8.76 11.37
CA TRP A 128 -9.99 7.38 11.17
C TRP A 128 -10.77 7.15 9.87
N PHE A 129 -11.66 8.06 9.46
CA PHE A 129 -12.41 7.94 8.21
C PHE A 129 -11.55 8.21 6.97
N LEU A 130 -10.58 9.14 7.08
CA LEU A 130 -9.58 9.33 6.03
C LEU A 130 -8.80 8.03 5.81
N VAL A 131 -8.24 7.45 6.87
CA VAL A 131 -7.44 6.22 6.79
C VAL A 131 -8.30 5.04 6.35
N GLN A 132 -9.55 4.93 6.84
CA GLN A 132 -10.52 3.92 6.37
C GLN A 132 -10.74 4.03 4.86
N THR A 133 -10.89 5.26 4.33
CA THR A 133 -11.10 5.51 2.90
C THR A 133 -9.87 5.12 2.08
N LEU A 134 -8.67 5.49 2.54
CA LEU A 134 -7.40 5.11 1.89
C LEU A 134 -7.19 3.58 1.89
N LEU A 135 -7.58 2.91 2.97
CA LEU A 135 -7.53 1.45 3.06
C LEU A 135 -8.65 0.79 2.24
N GLY A 136 -9.77 1.47 2.04
CA GLY A 136 -10.97 0.89 1.43
C GLY A 136 -11.68 -0.10 2.37
N HIS A 137 -11.65 0.15 3.68
CA HIS A 137 -12.41 -0.66 4.63
C HIS A 137 -13.89 -0.28 4.61
N ALA A 138 -14.76 -1.28 4.66
CA ALA A 138 -16.20 -1.07 4.74
C ALA A 138 -16.63 -0.48 6.10
N ASP A 139 -15.86 -0.76 7.14
CA ASP A 139 -16.12 -0.34 8.51
C ASP A 139 -14.87 0.31 9.14
N VAL A 140 -15.06 1.46 9.77
CA VAL A 140 -14.02 2.19 10.50
C VAL A 140 -13.47 1.37 11.67
N ALA A 141 -14.28 0.50 12.28
CA ALA A 141 -13.85 -0.35 13.39
C ALA A 141 -12.71 -1.30 12.95
N THR A 142 -12.70 -1.78 11.71
CA THR A 142 -11.56 -2.57 11.19
C THR A 142 -10.27 -1.75 11.16
N THR A 143 -10.36 -0.46 10.80
CA THR A 143 -9.20 0.43 10.81
C THR A 143 -8.70 0.68 12.23
N MET A 144 -9.63 0.92 13.17
CA MET A 144 -9.30 1.25 14.56
C MET A 144 -8.82 0.04 15.36
N ASP A 145 -9.53 -1.08 15.29
CA ASP A 145 -9.39 -2.21 16.23
C ASP A 145 -8.52 -3.35 15.68
N VAL A 146 -8.20 -3.32 14.38
CA VAL A 146 -7.33 -4.33 13.76
C VAL A 146 -6.05 -3.71 13.20
N TYR A 147 -6.17 -2.59 12.50
CA TYR A 147 -5.00 -2.01 11.82
C TYR A 147 -4.14 -1.12 12.70
N LEU A 148 -4.77 -0.40 13.64
CA LEU A 148 -4.13 0.65 14.41
C LEU A 148 -4.44 0.55 15.91
N GLU A 149 -4.94 -0.59 16.39
CA GLU A 149 -5.29 -0.81 17.79
C GLU A 149 -4.16 -0.47 18.77
N PRO A 150 -2.89 -0.87 18.50
CA PRO A 150 -1.77 -0.53 19.40
C PRO A 150 -1.48 0.97 19.47
N PHE A 151 -1.98 1.77 18.52
CA PHE A 151 -1.64 3.17 18.34
C PHE A 151 -2.78 4.11 18.70
N ARG A 152 -3.91 3.58 19.20
CA ARG A 152 -5.04 4.39 19.67
C ARG A 152 -4.63 5.35 20.80
N ASP A 153 -3.65 4.94 21.60
CA ASP A 153 -3.21 5.64 22.81
C ASP A 153 -1.82 6.29 22.68
N LEU A 154 -1.18 6.26 21.50
CA LEU A 154 0.15 6.84 21.30
C LEU A 154 0.11 8.35 21.01
N GLU A 155 1.10 9.08 21.56
CA GLU A 155 1.36 10.47 21.18
C GLU A 155 1.82 10.57 19.73
N VAL A 156 1.27 11.56 19.02
CA VAL A 156 1.45 11.79 17.58
C VAL A 156 2.93 12.04 17.23
N GLU A 157 3.68 12.71 18.11
CA GLU A 157 5.10 13.01 17.89
C GLU A 157 5.96 11.73 17.84
N LEU A 158 5.75 10.81 18.78
CA LEU A 158 6.42 9.50 18.80
C LEU A 158 6.05 8.63 17.58
N LEU A 159 4.81 8.76 17.10
CA LEU A 159 4.29 8.10 15.89
C LEU A 159 4.94 8.64 14.62
N VAL A 160 5.11 9.96 14.52
CA VAL A 160 5.74 10.64 13.39
C VAL A 160 7.23 10.28 13.33
N GLU A 161 7.94 10.29 14.47
CA GLU A 161 9.35 9.84 14.52
C GLU A 161 9.53 8.40 14.05
N HIS A 162 8.67 7.48 14.51
CA HIS A 162 8.70 6.08 14.06
C HIS A 162 8.30 5.93 12.58
N ALA A 163 7.31 6.69 12.09
CA ALA A 163 6.85 6.63 10.71
C ALA A 163 7.84 7.27 9.72
N HIS A 164 8.67 8.20 10.17
CA HIS A 164 9.68 8.85 9.35
C HIS A 164 10.99 8.07 9.23
N GLY A 165 11.25 7.09 10.10
CA GLY A 165 12.33 6.13 9.87
C GLY A 165 13.74 6.74 9.70
N ALA A 166 13.98 7.97 10.15
CA ALA A 166 15.24 8.69 9.88
C ALA A 166 16.49 7.94 10.37
N ALA A 167 16.38 7.18 11.47
CA ALA A 167 17.46 6.30 11.95
C ALA A 167 17.66 5.05 11.07
N MET A 168 16.61 4.59 10.39
CA MET A 168 16.64 3.46 9.46
C MET A 168 17.21 3.88 8.10
N GLU A 169 16.97 5.12 7.64
CA GLU A 169 17.50 5.63 6.37
C GLU A 169 19.03 5.54 6.30
N SER A 170 19.75 6.06 7.31
CA SER A 170 21.21 5.97 7.37
C SER A 170 21.74 4.53 7.42
N LEU A 171 21.02 3.64 8.12
CA LEU A 171 21.37 2.22 8.17
C LEU A 171 21.16 1.54 6.81
N LEU A 172 20.04 1.82 6.14
CA LEU A 172 19.74 1.30 4.82
C LEU A 172 20.72 1.82 3.76
N GLU A 173 21.11 3.10 3.81
CA GLU A 173 22.17 3.66 2.97
C GLU A 173 23.47 2.86 3.13
N SER A 174 23.89 2.60 4.37
CA SER A 174 25.11 1.83 4.65
C SER A 174 25.03 0.37 4.17
N VAL A 175 23.86 -0.26 4.24
CA VAL A 175 23.65 -1.65 3.83
C VAL A 175 23.51 -1.78 2.31
N PHE A 176 22.94 -0.78 1.64
CA PHE A 176 22.66 -0.82 0.20
C PHE A 176 23.82 -0.34 -0.67
N ALA A 177 24.67 0.57 -0.18
CA ALA A 177 25.78 1.13 -0.94
C ALA A 177 26.72 0.07 -1.56
N ASP A 178 26.95 -1.05 -0.86
CA ASP A 178 27.92 -2.07 -1.27
C ASP A 178 27.28 -3.42 -1.65
N HIS A 179 25.94 -3.54 -1.66
CA HIS A 179 25.30 -4.84 -1.87
C HIS A 179 25.17 -5.18 -3.38
N PRO A 180 25.76 -6.28 -3.88
CA PRO A 180 25.90 -6.58 -5.33
C PRO A 180 24.58 -6.88 -6.07
N ARG A 181 23.44 -6.83 -5.36
CA ARG A 181 22.09 -7.00 -5.93
C ARG A 181 21.24 -5.73 -5.88
N VAL A 182 21.79 -4.63 -5.37
CA VAL A 182 21.18 -3.31 -5.42
C VAL A 182 21.70 -2.64 -6.69
N MET A 183 20.85 -2.52 -7.70
CA MET A 183 21.26 -1.97 -9.01
C MET A 183 21.22 -0.44 -9.05
N THR A 184 20.50 0.18 -8.10
CA THR A 184 20.30 1.63 -7.98
C THR A 184 20.21 1.98 -6.50
N ASP A 185 20.82 3.09 -6.06
CA ASP A 185 20.66 3.59 -4.70
C ASP A 185 19.18 3.97 -4.45
N PRO A 186 18.45 3.19 -3.63
CA PRO A 186 17.03 3.41 -3.42
C PRO A 186 16.76 4.59 -2.46
N VAL A 187 17.77 5.09 -1.75
CA VAL A 187 17.65 6.19 -0.79
C VAL A 187 17.96 7.54 -1.45
N ALA A 188 18.94 7.59 -2.37
CA ALA A 188 19.23 8.79 -3.16
C ALA A 188 18.08 9.26 -4.08
N ALA A 189 17.14 8.38 -4.43
CA ALA A 189 16.00 8.71 -5.30
C ALA A 189 14.88 9.52 -4.59
N GLY A 190 14.97 9.75 -3.27
CA GLY A 190 13.95 10.48 -2.49
C GLY A 190 14.02 12.01 -2.56
N GLY A 191 15.02 12.58 -3.24
CA GLY A 191 15.31 14.03 -3.18
C GLY A 191 14.69 14.92 -4.28
N ALA A 192 13.94 14.38 -5.24
CA ALA A 192 13.39 15.19 -6.33
C ALA A 192 12.08 14.65 -6.89
N TRP A 193 10.96 15.08 -6.30
CA TRP A 193 9.66 15.27 -6.95
C TRP A 193 8.96 16.47 -6.32
#